data_AF-A0A7T8QUK5-F1
#
_entry.id   AF-A0A7T8QUK5-F1
#
_cell.length_a   1.000
_cell.length_b   1.000
_cell.length_c   1.000
_cell.angle_alpha   90.00
_cell.angle_beta   90.00
_cell.angle_gamma   90.00
#
_symmetry.space_group_name_H-M   'P 1'
#
loop_
_entity.id
_entity.type
_entity.pdbx_description
1 polymer ?
#
loop_
_entity_poly.entity_id
_entity_poly.type
_entity_poly.pdbx_seq_one_letter_code
_entity_poly.pdbx_strand_id
1 'polypeptide(L)'
;MENVMRKPEIMVISDSDLLASPTVVEELNLSIVSEEDVKDISHRELFTLTRGGTFNSVALWFNVRFETEAKSLSLSTGPSAPPTHWKQTLIPLEKSKNLKKGDKILCDLFLDQSQENLRQYVIQFEILDEENTELHPVPCLCHSYKCDSALALINALNDDDDDNIEEI
;
A
#
# COMPACT_ATOMS: atom_id res chain seq x y z
N MET A 1 -4.39 6.42 22.99
CA MET A 1 -4.91 5.38 22.10
C MET A 1 -4.17 4.10 22.44
N GLU A 2 -4.88 3.03 22.77
CA GLU A 2 -4.25 1.71 22.96
C GLU A 2 -3.88 1.17 21.58
N ASN A 3 -2.59 0.94 21.32
CA ASN A 3 -2.14 0.21 20.14
C ASN A 3 -2.51 -1.27 20.34
N VAL A 4 -3.64 -1.70 19.79
CA VAL A 4 -4.06 -3.09 19.86
C VAL A 4 -3.23 -3.90 18.86
N MET A 5 -2.17 -4.54 19.35
CA MET A 5 -1.35 -5.44 18.54
C MET A 5 -2.17 -6.70 18.18
N ARG A 6 -2.62 -6.78 16.92
CA ARG A 6 -3.31 -7.95 16.40
C ARG A 6 -2.32 -8.89 15.73
N LYS A 7 -2.48 -10.18 15.99
CA LYS A 7 -1.66 -11.22 15.36
C LYS A 7 -2.11 -11.40 13.90
N PRO A 8 -1.18 -11.40 12.93
CA PRO A 8 -1.51 -11.77 11.56
C PRO A 8 -2.04 -13.20 11.46
N GLU A 9 -2.95 -13.43 10.53
CA GLU A 9 -3.59 -14.74 10.29
C GLU A 9 -3.03 -15.40 9.04
N ILE A 10 -2.79 -16.72 9.10
CA ILE A 10 -2.24 -17.48 7.97
C ILE A 10 -3.33 -18.39 7.38
N MET A 11 -3.91 -17.98 6.25
CA MET A 11 -5.02 -18.68 5.62
C MET A 11 -4.99 -18.60 4.10
N VAL A 12 -5.73 -19.51 3.45
CA VAL A 12 -5.91 -19.48 2.00
C VAL A 12 -7.06 -18.54 1.68
N ILE A 13 -6.83 -17.57 0.82
CA ILE A 13 -7.87 -16.69 0.26
C ILE A 13 -8.03 -16.97 -1.24
N SER A 14 -9.20 -16.63 -1.78
CA SER A 14 -9.49 -16.72 -3.20
C SER A 14 -9.19 -15.39 -3.91
N ASP A 15 -8.94 -15.45 -5.22
CA ASP A 15 -8.79 -14.24 -6.05
C ASP A 15 -10.03 -13.33 -5.96
N SER A 16 -11.22 -13.92 -5.80
CA SER A 16 -12.45 -13.17 -5.59
C SER A 16 -12.51 -12.41 -4.26
N ASP A 17 -11.66 -12.71 -3.27
CA ASP A 17 -11.63 -11.97 -2.01
C ASP A 17 -10.88 -10.63 -2.14
N LEU A 18 -10.07 -10.46 -3.20
CA LEU A 18 -9.32 -9.23 -3.44
C LEU A 18 -10.24 -8.10 -3.92
N LEU A 19 -10.15 -6.94 -3.27
CA LEU A 19 -10.90 -5.74 -3.64
C LEU A 19 -10.15 -4.84 -4.63
N ALA A 20 -8.82 -4.98 -4.70
CA ALA A 20 -7.93 -4.23 -5.58
C ALA A 20 -6.87 -5.16 -6.21
N SER A 21 -6.23 -4.69 -7.28
CA SER A 21 -5.07 -5.36 -7.84
C SER A 21 -3.88 -5.31 -6.88
N PRO A 22 -3.05 -6.36 -6.83
CA PRO A 22 -1.89 -6.37 -5.95
C PRO A 22 -0.78 -5.43 -6.43
N THR A 23 0.03 -4.97 -5.47
CA THR A 23 1.26 -4.20 -5.72
C THR A 23 2.48 -4.98 -5.21
N VAL A 24 3.67 -4.62 -5.70
CA VAL A 24 4.93 -5.17 -5.20
C VAL A 24 5.43 -4.26 -4.09
N VAL A 25 5.50 -4.81 -2.87
CA VAL A 25 6.03 -4.10 -1.70
C VAL A 25 7.55 -3.98 -1.79
N GLU A 26 8.23 -5.08 -2.11
CA GLU A 26 9.69 -5.18 -2.13
C GLU A 26 10.15 -6.29 -3.10
N GLU A 27 11.29 -6.10 -3.77
CA GLU A 27 11.90 -7.11 -4.66
C GLU A 27 13.34 -7.41 -4.23
N LEU A 28 13.54 -8.61 -3.65
CA LEU A 28 14.84 -9.00 -3.10
C LEU A 28 15.63 -9.86 -4.09
N ASN A 29 16.69 -9.29 -4.66
CA ASN A 29 17.67 -10.06 -5.42
C ASN A 29 18.68 -10.73 -4.48
N LEU A 30 18.48 -12.03 -4.24
CA LEU A 30 19.30 -12.83 -3.32
C LEU A 30 20.80 -12.89 -3.68
N SER A 31 21.22 -12.46 -4.87
CA SER A 31 22.65 -12.42 -5.25
C SER A 31 23.37 -11.17 -4.75
N ILE A 32 22.64 -10.12 -4.40
CA ILE A 32 23.20 -8.81 -4.03
C ILE A 32 22.62 -8.23 -2.74
N VAL A 33 21.47 -8.72 -2.27
CA VAL A 33 20.80 -8.24 -1.06
C VAL A 33 21.69 -8.45 0.17
N SER A 34 21.70 -7.47 1.06
CA SER A 34 22.38 -7.50 2.35
C SER A 34 21.40 -7.72 3.50
N GLU A 35 21.94 -8.01 4.69
CA GLU A 35 21.11 -8.11 5.90
C GLU A 35 20.46 -6.78 6.28
N GLU A 36 21.09 -5.65 5.93
CA GLU A 36 20.55 -4.31 6.21
C GLU A 36 19.31 -4.01 5.36
N ASP A 37 19.30 -4.46 4.09
CA ASP A 37 18.19 -4.20 3.15
C ASP A 37 16.86 -4.87 3.57
N VAL A 38 16.92 -5.81 4.51
CA VAL A 38 15.74 -6.52 5.00
C VAL A 38 15.38 -6.13 6.44
N LYS A 39 16.15 -5.27 7.12
CA LYS A 39 15.86 -4.89 8.52
C LYS A 39 14.58 -4.09 8.63
N ASP A 40 14.39 -3.15 7.73
CA ASP A 40 13.21 -2.30 7.64
C ASP A 40 12.74 -2.26 6.19
N ILE A 41 11.48 -2.58 5.97
CA ILE A 41 10.83 -2.45 4.66
C ILE A 41 9.62 -1.54 4.87
N SER A 42 9.57 -0.46 4.10
CA SER A 42 8.45 0.50 4.14
C SER A 42 7.87 0.69 2.74
N HIS A 43 6.55 0.74 2.65
CA HIS A 43 5.87 0.86 1.37
C HIS A 43 4.57 1.64 1.50
N ARG A 44 4.44 2.70 0.69
CA ARG A 44 3.23 3.50 0.55
C ARG A 44 2.54 3.17 -0.75
N GLU A 45 1.26 2.87 -0.70
CA GLU A 45 0.47 2.54 -1.89
C GLU A 45 -0.90 3.22 -1.90
N LEU A 46 -1.37 3.58 -3.10
CA LEU A 46 -2.73 4.06 -3.36
C LEU A 46 -3.51 3.01 -4.15
N PHE A 47 -4.24 2.14 -3.45
CA PHE A 47 -5.08 1.15 -4.09
C PHE A 47 -6.36 1.79 -4.64
N THR A 48 -6.67 1.52 -5.91
CA THR A 48 -8.00 1.80 -6.49
C THR A 48 -8.79 0.50 -6.55
N LEU A 49 -9.97 0.48 -5.92
CA LEU A 49 -10.78 -0.73 -5.84
C LEU A 49 -11.36 -1.11 -7.19
N THR A 50 -11.12 -2.34 -7.61
CA THR A 50 -11.64 -2.93 -8.85
C THR A 50 -13.06 -3.47 -8.67
N ARG A 51 -13.45 -3.77 -7.41
CA ARG A 51 -14.78 -4.22 -7.00
C ARG A 51 -15.17 -3.68 -5.62
N GLY A 52 -16.47 -3.61 -5.34
CA GLY A 52 -16.98 -3.27 -4.02
C GLY A 52 -17.06 -4.49 -3.09
N GLY A 53 -16.99 -4.24 -1.79
CA GLY A 53 -17.04 -5.28 -0.76
C GLY A 53 -16.66 -4.75 0.62
N THR A 54 -16.56 -5.67 1.58
CA THR A 54 -16.13 -5.37 2.94
C THR A 54 -14.62 -5.53 3.04
N PHE A 55 -13.89 -4.43 3.24
CA PHE A 55 -12.47 -4.42 3.50
C PHE A 55 -12.22 -4.68 4.98
N ASN A 56 -11.64 -5.84 5.30
CA ASN A 56 -11.40 -6.28 6.69
C ASN A 56 -9.93 -6.53 7.00
N SER A 57 -9.08 -6.71 5.99
CA SER A 57 -7.69 -7.10 6.15
C SER A 57 -6.89 -6.80 4.89
N VAL A 58 -5.59 -6.60 5.05
CA VAL A 58 -4.63 -6.60 3.95
C VAL A 58 -3.94 -7.95 3.90
N ALA A 59 -3.82 -8.51 2.70
CA ALA A 59 -3.14 -9.79 2.48
C ALA A 59 -1.74 -9.55 1.90
N LEU A 60 -0.76 -10.26 2.45
CA LEU A 60 0.61 -10.32 1.97
C LEU A 60 0.91 -11.74 1.48
N TRP A 61 1.66 -11.82 0.39
CA TRP A 61 2.18 -13.06 -0.18
C TRP A 61 3.46 -12.73 -0.95
N PHE A 62 4.12 -13.75 -1.48
CA PHE A 62 5.35 -13.56 -2.24
C PHE A 62 5.40 -14.40 -3.50
N ASN A 63 6.26 -13.99 -4.41
CA ASN A 63 6.65 -14.75 -5.57
C ASN A 63 8.13 -15.08 -5.46
N VAL A 64 8.54 -16.23 -6.00
CA VAL A 64 9.94 -16.60 -6.14
C VAL A 64 10.23 -16.80 -7.61
N ARG A 65 11.29 -16.15 -8.09
CA ARG A 65 11.75 -16.28 -9.46
C ARG A 65 13.12 -16.94 -9.49
N PHE A 66 13.24 -17.97 -10.32
CA PHE A 66 14.51 -18.61 -10.65
C PHE A 66 14.85 -18.25 -12.09
N GLU A 67 15.97 -17.56 -12.28
CA GLU A 67 16.45 -17.16 -13.59
C GLU A 67 17.76 -17.89 -13.91
N THR A 68 17.84 -18.43 -15.12
CA THR A 68 19.04 -19.01 -15.72
C THR A 68 19.17 -18.45 -17.14
N GLU A 69 20.34 -18.57 -17.75
CA GLU A 69 20.56 -18.10 -19.14
C GLU A 69 19.57 -18.71 -20.15
N ALA A 70 19.08 -19.94 -19.89
CA ALA A 70 18.20 -20.67 -20.80
C ALA A 70 16.71 -20.61 -20.45
N LYS A 71 16.36 -20.33 -19.19
CA LYS A 71 14.98 -20.44 -18.69
C LYS A 71 14.74 -19.60 -17.45
N SER A 72 13.56 -19.00 -17.36
CA SER A 72 12.99 -18.45 -16.13
C SER A 72 11.81 -19.31 -15.64
N LEU A 73 11.71 -19.45 -14.31
CA LEU A 73 10.59 -20.08 -13.63
C LEU A 73 10.09 -19.14 -12.53
N SER A 74 8.80 -18.87 -12.50
CA SER A 74 8.15 -18.10 -11.43
C SER A 74 7.16 -18.98 -10.69
N LEU A 75 7.27 -18.98 -9.36
CA LEU A 75 6.33 -19.61 -8.45
C LEU A 75 5.66 -18.52 -7.61
N SER A 76 4.36 -18.64 -7.37
CA SER A 76 3.59 -17.66 -6.61
C SER A 76 2.86 -18.34 -5.47
N THR A 77 2.82 -17.68 -4.30
CA THR A 77 1.89 -18.03 -3.22
C THR A 77 0.65 -17.15 -3.22
N GLY A 78 0.43 -16.36 -4.28
CA GLY A 78 -0.74 -15.49 -4.43
C GLY A 78 -2.04 -16.26 -4.61
N PRO A 79 -3.19 -15.60 -4.40
CA PRO A 79 -4.51 -16.25 -4.41
C PRO A 79 -4.99 -16.68 -5.80
N SER A 80 -4.38 -16.18 -6.87
CA SER A 80 -4.60 -16.62 -8.24
C SER A 80 -3.80 -17.87 -8.63
N ALA A 81 -2.87 -18.31 -7.78
CA ALA A 81 -2.06 -19.50 -7.97
C ALA A 81 -2.59 -20.71 -7.17
N PRO A 82 -2.20 -21.96 -7.52
CA PRO A 82 -2.54 -23.12 -6.71
C PRO A 82 -2.10 -22.98 -5.24
N PRO A 83 -2.92 -23.42 -4.26
CA PRO A 83 -2.59 -23.27 -2.84
C PRO A 83 -1.25 -23.92 -2.46
N THR A 84 -0.49 -23.21 -1.62
CA THR A 84 0.78 -23.69 -1.06
C THR A 84 0.69 -23.78 0.47
N HIS A 85 1.67 -24.42 1.11
CA HIS A 85 1.71 -24.50 2.58
C HIS A 85 1.94 -23.14 3.26
N TRP A 86 2.52 -22.16 2.55
CA TRP A 86 2.68 -20.78 3.03
C TRP A 86 1.36 -20.03 3.12
N LYS A 87 0.38 -20.37 2.27
CA LYS A 87 -0.89 -19.65 2.14
C LYS A 87 -0.63 -18.14 1.94
N GLN A 88 -1.45 -17.27 2.53
CA GLN A 88 -1.27 -15.83 2.59
C GLN A 88 -1.31 -15.34 4.05
N THR A 89 -0.66 -14.21 4.32
CA THR A 89 -0.63 -13.55 5.63
C THR A 89 -1.61 -12.40 5.64
N LEU A 90 -2.65 -12.45 6.47
CA LEU A 90 -3.67 -11.41 6.59
C LEU A 90 -3.41 -10.55 7.82
N ILE A 91 -3.39 -9.23 7.63
CA ILE A 91 -3.30 -8.22 8.68
C ILE A 91 -4.71 -7.65 8.87
N PRO A 92 -5.43 -8.04 9.93
CA PRO A 92 -6.81 -7.60 10.14
C PRO A 92 -6.86 -6.13 10.57
N LEU A 93 -7.77 -5.36 9.96
CA LEU A 93 -8.10 -4.00 10.36
C LEU A 93 -8.82 -3.98 11.70
N GLU A 94 -8.66 -2.90 12.45
CA GLU A 94 -9.41 -2.71 13.69
C GLU A 94 -10.91 -2.74 13.49
N LYS A 95 -11.36 -2.04 12.45
CA LYS A 95 -12.75 -1.92 12.01
C LYS A 95 -12.82 -2.16 10.51
N SER A 96 -13.72 -3.04 10.09
CA SER A 96 -13.98 -3.27 8.67
C SER A 96 -14.66 -2.06 8.03
N LYS A 97 -14.34 -1.78 6.77
CA LYS A 97 -14.92 -0.69 5.97
C LYS A 97 -15.71 -1.28 4.80
N ASN A 98 -16.90 -0.74 4.52
CA ASN A 98 -17.65 -1.12 3.32
C ASN A 98 -17.31 -0.15 2.20
N LEU A 99 -16.69 -0.66 1.15
CA LEU A 99 -16.15 0.14 0.07
C LEU A 99 -16.79 -0.24 -1.27
N LYS A 100 -16.81 0.72 -2.18
CA LYS A 100 -17.38 0.60 -3.52
C LYS A 100 -16.26 0.48 -4.55
N LYS A 101 -16.61 -0.05 -5.72
CA LYS A 101 -15.73 -0.01 -6.89
C LYS A 101 -15.35 1.44 -7.19
N GLY A 102 -14.06 1.69 -7.40
CA GLY A 102 -13.50 3.02 -7.67
C GLY A 102 -13.09 3.81 -6.43
N ASP A 103 -13.45 3.35 -5.22
CA ASP A 103 -12.92 3.95 -3.99
C ASP A 103 -11.40 3.79 -3.95
N LYS A 104 -10.72 4.72 -3.29
CA LYS A 104 -9.27 4.71 -3.14
C LYS A 104 -8.87 4.54 -1.68
N ILE A 105 -7.81 3.79 -1.44
CA ILE A 105 -7.24 3.58 -0.12
C ILE A 105 -5.77 3.93 -0.21
N LEU A 106 -5.36 5.01 0.48
CA LEU A 106 -3.96 5.32 0.70
C LEU A 106 -3.52 4.64 2.00
N CYS A 107 -2.41 3.92 1.96
CA CYS A 107 -1.90 3.23 3.14
C CYS A 107 -0.38 3.12 3.14
N ASP A 108 0.16 3.00 4.36
CA ASP A 108 1.54 2.68 4.62
C ASP A 108 1.66 1.29 5.25
N LEU A 109 2.63 0.51 4.79
CA LEU A 109 3.05 -0.77 5.36
C LEU A 109 4.49 -0.64 5.84
N PHE A 110 4.75 -1.03 7.08
CA PHE A 110 6.09 -1.13 7.64
C PHE A 110 6.33 -2.54 8.18
N LEU A 111 7.49 -3.10 7.85
CA LEU A 111 8.00 -4.37 8.36
C LEU A 111 9.35 -4.09 9.01
N ASP A 112 9.40 -4.09 10.33
CA ASP A 112 10.63 -3.82 11.09
C ASP A 112 11.09 -5.06 11.84
N GLN A 113 12.35 -5.46 11.64
CA GLN A 113 12.95 -6.59 12.36
C GLN A 113 13.05 -6.26 13.85
N SER A 114 12.53 -7.15 14.68
CA SER A 114 12.56 -7.00 16.14
C SER A 114 13.99 -7.09 16.67
N GLN A 115 14.37 -6.10 17.48
CA GLN A 115 15.65 -6.09 18.20
C GLN A 115 15.72 -7.12 19.34
N GLU A 116 14.56 -7.55 19.85
CA GLU A 116 14.48 -8.59 20.89
C GLU A 116 14.59 -10.00 20.29
N ASN A 117 14.07 -10.19 19.08
CA ASN A 117 14.12 -11.45 18.37
C ASN A 117 14.23 -11.23 16.86
N LEU A 118 15.44 -11.40 16.33
CA LEU A 118 15.76 -11.19 14.90
C LEU A 118 14.96 -12.09 13.93
N ARG A 119 14.24 -13.11 14.44
CA ARG A 119 13.35 -13.96 13.64
C ARG A 119 11.92 -13.43 13.53
N GLN A 120 11.64 -12.26 14.11
CA GLN A 120 10.31 -11.66 14.13
C GLN A 120 10.35 -10.30 13.45
N TYR A 121 9.28 -10.01 12.71
CA TYR A 121 8.97 -8.67 12.24
C TYR A 121 7.81 -8.09 13.03
N VAL A 122 7.94 -6.82 13.38
CA VAL A 122 6.81 -5.96 13.75
C VAL A 122 6.20 -5.49 12.44
N ILE A 123 4.92 -5.78 12.25
CA ILE A 123 4.18 -5.38 11.06
C ILE A 123 3.25 -4.24 11.47
N GLN A 124 3.39 -3.09 10.82
CA GLN A 124 2.51 -1.95 10.99
C GLN A 124 1.83 -1.68 9.67
N PHE A 125 0.50 -1.55 9.71
CA PHE A 125 -0.29 -1.19 8.56
C PHE A 125 -1.20 -0.03 8.96
N GLU A 126 -1.06 1.10 8.28
CA GLU A 126 -1.80 2.30 8.54
C GLU A 126 -2.58 2.71 7.30
N ILE A 127 -3.90 2.87 7.45
CA ILE A 127 -4.70 3.54 6.42
C ILE A 127 -4.58 5.03 6.68
N LEU A 128 -4.05 5.76 5.71
CA LEU A 128 -3.99 7.21 5.73
C LEU A 128 -5.38 7.74 5.37
N ASP A 129 -6.29 7.67 6.34
CA ASP A 129 -7.69 8.02 6.16
C ASP A 129 -7.85 9.48 5.72
N GLU A 130 -8.60 9.68 4.64
CA GLU A 130 -9.12 10.98 4.20
C GLU A 130 -10.32 11.43 5.04
N GLU A 131 -10.47 10.94 6.28
CA GLU A 131 -11.64 11.25 7.13
C GLU A 131 -11.73 12.72 7.56
N ASN A 132 -10.75 13.57 7.24
CA ASN A 132 -11.00 15.00 7.21
C ASN A 132 -11.73 15.39 5.91
N THR A 133 -13.04 15.12 5.92
CA THR A 133 -14.05 15.90 5.18
C THR A 133 -14.24 17.28 5.82
N GLU A 134 -13.30 17.76 6.63
CA GLU A 134 -13.22 19.18 6.92
C GLU A 134 -12.94 19.89 5.61
N LEU A 135 -13.72 20.92 5.28
CA LEU A 135 -13.40 21.83 4.19
C LEU A 135 -12.02 22.44 4.51
N HIS A 136 -10.99 21.96 3.85
CA HIS A 136 -9.64 22.51 3.99
C HIS A 136 -9.64 23.88 3.29
N PRO A 137 -9.27 24.97 3.98
CA PRO A 137 -9.07 26.24 3.31
C PRO A 137 -7.92 26.09 2.32
N VAL A 138 -8.07 26.61 1.10
CA VAL A 138 -6.98 26.63 0.12
C VAL A 138 -6.46 28.06 0.01
N PRO A 139 -5.16 28.32 0.25
CA PRO A 139 -4.07 27.36 0.46
C PRO A 139 -4.11 26.66 1.83
N CYS A 140 -3.92 25.33 1.83
CA CYS A 140 -3.85 24.52 3.05
C CYS A 140 -2.39 24.20 3.40
N LEU A 141 -2.09 24.06 4.69
CA LEU A 141 -0.74 23.70 5.19
C LEU A 141 -0.63 22.21 5.62
N CYS A 142 -1.61 21.37 5.29
CA CYS A 142 -1.61 19.98 5.71
C CYS A 142 -0.71 19.06 4.87
N HIS A 143 -0.26 19.52 3.70
CA HIS A 143 0.60 18.78 2.75
C HIS A 143 0.08 17.36 2.41
N SER A 144 -1.25 17.17 2.47
CA SER A 144 -1.85 15.97 1.91
C SER A 144 -1.77 16.03 0.39
N TYR A 145 -1.62 14.88 -0.27
CA TYR A 145 -1.47 14.82 -1.73
C TYR A 145 -2.61 15.54 -2.48
N LYS A 146 -3.83 15.53 -1.93
CA LYS A 146 -4.98 16.26 -2.48
C LYS A 146 -4.82 17.78 -2.36
N CYS A 147 -4.35 18.26 -1.22
CA CYS A 147 -4.14 19.69 -0.98
C CYS A 147 -2.96 20.23 -1.79
N ASP A 148 -1.87 19.46 -1.90
CA ASP A 148 -0.73 19.82 -2.75
C ASP A 148 -1.13 19.82 -4.23
N SER A 149 -1.92 18.82 -4.67
CA SER A 149 -2.47 18.79 -6.04
C SER A 149 -3.44 19.95 -6.31
N ALA A 150 -4.29 20.30 -5.34
CA ALA A 150 -5.22 21.42 -5.46
C ALA A 150 -4.49 22.77 -5.51
N LEU A 151 -3.43 22.95 -4.70
CA LEU A 151 -2.60 24.15 -4.72
C LEU A 151 -1.85 24.29 -6.05
N ALA A 152 -1.24 23.20 -6.55
CA ALA A 152 -0.58 23.20 -7.85
C ALA A 152 -1.54 23.55 -8.99
N LEU A 153 -2.78 23.05 -8.95
CA LEU A 153 -3.81 23.38 -9.93
C LEU A 153 -4.22 24.87 -9.85
N ILE A 154 -4.39 25.42 -8.65
CA ILE A 154 -4.74 26.84 -8.48
C ILE A 154 -3.62 27.76 -8.96
N ASN A 155 -2.37 27.43 -8.65
CA ASN A 155 -1.23 28.22 -9.13
C ASN A 155 -1.17 28.19 -10.66
N ALA A 156 -1.36 27.02 -11.28
CA ALA A 156 -1.40 26.91 -12.74
C ALA A 156 -2.55 27.72 -13.37
N LEU A 157 -3.72 27.81 -12.71
CA LEU A 157 -4.84 28.62 -13.19
C LEU A 157 -4.63 30.12 -12.99
N ASN A 158 -3.91 30.53 -11.94
CA ASN A 158 -3.62 31.95 -11.68
C ASN A 158 -2.46 32.47 -12.54
N ASP A 159 -1.49 31.61 -12.88
CA ASP A 159 -0.37 31.98 -13.76
C ASP A 159 -0.84 32.24 -15.21
N ASP A 160 -1.97 31.68 -15.63
CA ASP A 160 -2.58 31.93 -16.96
C ASP A 160 -3.27 33.33 -17.07
N ASP A 161 -3.56 34.00 -15.95
CA ASP A 161 -4.24 35.32 -15.94
C ASP A 161 -3.27 36.52 -15.97
N ASP A 162 -1.97 36.32 -15.68
CA ASP A 162 -0.96 37.40 -15.64
C ASP A 162 -0.31 37.71 -17.01
N ASP A 163 -0.47 36.84 -18.02
CA ASP A 163 0.13 37.01 -19.35
C ASP A 163 -0.70 37.92 -20.31
N ASN A 164 -1.73 38.62 -19.81
CA ASN A 164 -2.61 39.45 -20.65
C ASN A 164 -2.71 40.93 -20.26
N ILE A 165 -1.72 41.46 -19.54
CA ILE A 165 -1.55 42.90 -19.36
C ILE A 165 -0.12 43.30 -19.71
N GLU A 166 0.15 43.45 -21.01
CA GLU A 166 0.98 44.53 -21.54
C GLU A 166 0.93 44.53 -23.08
N GLU A 167 0.08 45.39 -23.66
CA GLU A 167 0.44 46.27 -24.78
C GLU A 167 -0.70 47.29 -25.02
N ILE A 168 -0.53 48.50 -24.47
CA ILE A 168 -1.07 49.75 -25.03
C ILE A 168 0.12 50.64 -25.35
#